data_AF-A0A9D9TMW6-F1
#
_entry.id   AF-A0A9D9TMW6-F1
#
_cell.length_a   1.000
_cell.length_b   1.000
_cell.length_c   1.000
_cell.angle_alpha   90.00
_cell.angle_beta   90.00
_cell.angle_gamma   90.00
#
_symmetry.space_group_name_H-M   'P 1'
#
loop_
_entity.id
_entity.type
_entity.pdbx_description
1 polymer ?
#
loop_
_entity_poly.entity_id
_entity_poly.type
_entity_poly.pdbx_seq_one_letter_code
_entity_poly.pdbx_strand_id
1 'polypeptide(L)'
;MNERPKLKLELTTTDKLLEIFAWVSVVIIWIIAIANYSSMSETIPIHFNLIGKADGFGSKNHIFGSPFIATLLFAGLTILNKFPHIFNYPTHITSENALKQYTIATKIIRYLKLIVVVIFGVIVFYTILY
;
A
#
# COMPACT_ATOMS: atom_id res chain seq x y z
N MET A 1 5.49 30.85 12.93
CA MET A 1 4.41 29.85 12.74
C MET A 1 4.30 29.07 14.03
N ASN A 2 3.10 28.96 14.61
CA ASN A 2 2.90 28.10 15.78
C ASN A 2 3.15 26.64 15.35
N GLU A 3 3.93 25.90 16.15
CA GLU A 3 4.15 24.48 15.88
C GLU A 3 2.81 23.73 15.98
N ARG A 4 2.53 22.88 15.00
CA ARG A 4 1.32 22.06 15.02
C ARG A 4 1.37 21.09 16.21
N PRO A 5 0.26 20.86 16.92
CA PRO A 5 0.22 19.93 18.05
C PRO A 5 0.71 18.54 17.63
N LYS A 6 1.51 17.89 18.49
CA LYS A 6 1.94 16.49 18.32
C LYS A 6 1.10 15.63 19.27
N LEU A 7 0.13 14.91 18.72
CA LEU A 7 -0.83 14.11 19.47
C LEU A 7 -0.57 12.63 19.31
N LYS A 8 -0.74 11.86 20.39
CA LYS A 8 -0.81 10.40 20.34
C LYS A 8 -2.25 10.00 20.00
N LEU A 9 -2.46 9.46 18.80
CA LEU A 9 -3.77 9.00 18.36
C LEU A 9 -4.06 7.59 18.87
N GLU A 10 -5.28 7.35 19.32
CA GLU A 10 -5.77 6.02 19.64
C GLU A 10 -6.41 5.37 18.42
N LEU A 11 -6.08 4.10 18.18
CA LEU A 11 -6.62 3.35 17.05
C LEU A 11 -7.97 2.74 17.41
N THR A 12 -8.97 3.00 16.58
CA THR A 12 -10.26 2.32 16.68
C THR A 12 -10.12 0.84 16.30
N THR A 13 -11.11 0.02 16.62
CA THR A 13 -11.15 -1.39 16.18
C THR A 13 -11.06 -1.51 14.66
N THR A 14 -11.75 -0.65 13.92
CA THR A 14 -11.66 -0.61 12.44
C THR A 14 -10.25 -0.29 11.97
N ASP A 15 -9.55 0.66 12.61
CA ASP A 15 -8.17 0.99 12.25
C ASP A 15 -7.23 -0.20 12.48
N LYS A 16 -7.42 -0.94 13.59
CA LYS A 16 -6.62 -2.13 13.90
C LYS A 16 -6.87 -3.24 12.88
N LEU A 17 -8.14 -3.51 12.54
CA LEU A 17 -8.49 -4.51 11.53
C LEU A 17 -7.90 -4.15 10.16
N LEU A 18 -8.00 -2.88 9.73
CA LEU A 18 -7.40 -2.42 8.48
C LEU A 18 -5.88 -2.63 8.46
N GLU A 19 -5.18 -2.30 9.56
CA GLU A 19 -3.74 -2.53 9.66
C GLU A 19 -3.41 -4.03 9.57
N ILE A 20 -4.14 -4.89 10.29
CA ILE A 20 -3.95 -6.35 10.23
C ILE A 20 -4.14 -6.85 8.79
N PHE A 21 -5.26 -6.51 8.15
CA PHE A 21 -5.53 -6.94 6.77
C PHE A 21 -4.47 -6.46 5.79
N ALA A 22 -3.98 -5.22 5.96
CA ALA A 22 -2.98 -4.67 5.06
C ALA A 22 -1.61 -5.36 5.24
N TRP A 23 -1.19 -5.65 6.48
CA TRP A 23 0.00 -6.46 6.74
C TRP A 23 -0.11 -7.89 6.21
N VAL A 24 -1.26 -8.54 6.45
CA VAL A 24 -1.54 -9.88 5.92
C VAL A 24 -1.50 -9.87 4.39
N SER A 25 -2.04 -8.84 3.74
CA SER A 25 -2.02 -8.71 2.28
C SER A 25 -0.59 -8.59 1.73
N VAL A 26 0.31 -7.88 2.43
CA VAL A 26 1.74 -7.81 2.07
C VAL A 26 2.38 -9.19 2.16
N VAL A 27 2.09 -9.97 3.20
CA VAL A 27 2.62 -11.33 3.32
C VAL A 27 2.07 -12.23 2.20
N ILE A 28 0.77 -12.15 1.92
CA ILE A 28 0.11 -12.95 0.89
C ILE A 28 0.70 -12.69 -0.50
N ILE A 29 0.93 -11.43 -0.89
CA ILE A 29 1.48 -11.14 -2.23
C ILE A 29 2.87 -11.75 -2.43
N TRP A 30 3.71 -11.76 -1.38
CA TRP A 30 5.02 -12.42 -1.41
C TRP A 30 4.88 -13.94 -1.50
N ILE A 31 3.98 -14.54 -0.70
CA ILE A 31 3.72 -15.98 -0.74
C ILE A 31 3.28 -16.41 -2.14
N ILE A 32 2.33 -15.69 -2.75
CA ILE A 32 1.81 -16.01 -4.09
C ILE A 32 2.93 -15.93 -5.14
N ALA A 33 3.75 -14.87 -5.13
CA ALA A 33 4.84 -14.70 -6.07
C ALA A 33 5.89 -15.83 -5.93
N ILE A 34 6.31 -16.15 -4.69
CA ILE A 34 7.31 -17.18 -4.43
C ILE A 34 6.78 -18.57 -4.78
N ALA A 35 5.55 -18.90 -4.38
CA ALA A 35 4.96 -20.21 -4.58
C ALA A 35 4.76 -20.58 -6.06
N ASN A 36 4.55 -19.59 -6.93
CA ASN A 36 4.36 -19.81 -8.37
C ASN A 36 5.64 -19.62 -9.19
N TYR A 37 6.71 -19.06 -8.61
CA TYR A 37 7.90 -18.69 -9.37
C TYR A 37 8.53 -19.84 -10.16
N SER A 38 8.59 -21.05 -9.59
CA SER A 38 9.22 -22.21 -10.23
C SER A 38 8.42 -22.79 -11.39
N SER A 39 7.09 -22.61 -11.41
CA SER A 39 6.21 -23.11 -12.47
C SER A 39 5.98 -22.11 -13.60
N MET A 40 6.42 -20.86 -13.43
CA MET A 40 6.28 -19.82 -14.45
C MET A 40 7.25 -20.03 -15.62
N SER A 41 6.77 -19.72 -16.82
CA SER A 41 7.58 -19.58 -18.03
C SER A 41 8.73 -18.61 -17.83
N GLU A 42 9.86 -18.79 -18.54
CA GLU A 42 11.01 -17.89 -18.45
C GLU A 42 10.67 -16.44 -18.84
N THR A 43 9.67 -16.26 -19.69
CA THR A 43 9.14 -14.96 -20.10
C THR A 43 7.69 -14.79 -19.66
N ILE A 44 7.38 -13.67 -19.01
CA ILE A 44 6.06 -13.30 -18.48
C ILE A 44 5.65 -11.90 -18.94
N PRO A 45 4.36 -11.54 -18.87
CA PRO A 45 3.93 -10.15 -19.03
C PRO A 45 4.60 -9.23 -17.99
N ILE A 46 5.05 -8.07 -18.44
CA ILE A 46 5.58 -7.01 -17.58
C ILE A 46 4.89 -5.66 -17.83
N HIS A 47 4.12 -5.56 -18.92
CA HIS A 47 3.32 -4.39 -19.25
C HIS A 47 1.98 -4.82 -19.85
N PHE A 48 0.93 -4.11 -19.47
CA PHE A 48 -0.43 -4.31 -19.96
C PHE A 48 -0.95 -2.99 -20.53
N ASN A 49 -1.60 -3.05 -21.68
CA ASN A 49 -2.23 -1.87 -22.29
C ASN A 49 -3.53 -1.46 -21.58
N LEU A 50 -4.16 -0.39 -22.07
CA LEU A 50 -5.38 0.19 -21.48
C LEU A 50 -6.59 -0.77 -21.42
N ILE A 51 -6.60 -1.84 -22.22
CA ILE A 51 -7.65 -2.86 -22.21
C ILE A 51 -7.24 -4.13 -21.46
N GLY A 52 -6.11 -4.11 -20.75
CA GLY A 52 -5.62 -5.20 -19.92
C GLY A 52 -4.93 -6.34 -20.68
N LYS A 53 -4.58 -6.16 -21.96
CA LYS A 53 -3.81 -7.16 -22.71
C LYS A 53 -2.31 -6.93 -22.52
N ALA A 54 -1.57 -8.01 -22.32
CA ALA A 54 -0.11 -7.95 -22.30
C ALA A 54 0.42 -7.50 -23.67
N ASP A 55 1.24 -6.45 -23.67
CA ASP A 55 1.93 -5.91 -24.84
C ASP A 55 3.44 -5.71 -24.60
N GLY A 56 3.93 -6.08 -23.42
CA GLY A 56 5.34 -6.16 -23.08
C GLY A 56 5.65 -7.38 -22.24
N PHE A 57 6.73 -8.10 -22.59
CA PHE A 57 7.18 -9.33 -21.94
C PHE A 57 8.62 -9.21 -21.47
N GLY A 58 8.97 -9.91 -20.40
CA GLY A 58 10.33 -9.92 -19.84
C GLY A 58 10.59 -11.15 -18.99
N SER A 59 11.78 -11.23 -18.40
CA SER A 59 12.17 -12.35 -17.54
C SER A 59 11.20 -12.52 -16.36
N LYS A 60 10.90 -13.77 -15.99
CA LYS A 60 10.08 -14.11 -14.81
C LYS A 60 10.55 -13.48 -13.50
N ASN A 61 11.81 -13.09 -13.39
CA ASN A 61 12.34 -12.33 -12.25
C ASN A 61 11.54 -11.05 -11.95
N HIS A 62 10.89 -10.47 -12.95
CA HIS A 62 10.07 -9.26 -12.78
C HIS A 62 8.83 -9.49 -11.89
N ILE A 63 8.42 -10.75 -11.64
CA ILE A 63 7.29 -11.05 -10.75
C ILE A 63 7.49 -10.50 -9.33
N PHE A 64 8.74 -10.38 -8.89
CA PHE A 64 9.08 -9.83 -7.56
C PHE A 64 9.09 -8.30 -7.50
N GLY A 65 9.07 -7.61 -8.66
CA GLY A 65 9.03 -6.15 -8.70
C GLY A 65 7.76 -5.59 -8.05
N SER A 66 6.60 -6.17 -8.36
CA SER A 66 5.31 -5.75 -7.79
C SER A 66 5.24 -5.92 -6.25
N PRO A 67 5.56 -7.10 -5.66
CA PRO A 67 5.67 -7.26 -4.22
C PRO A 67 6.66 -6.27 -3.58
N PHE A 68 7.81 -6.04 -4.21
CA PHE A 68 8.83 -5.14 -3.67
C PHE A 68 8.35 -3.69 -3.61
N ILE A 69 7.79 -3.17 -4.72
CA ILE A 69 7.26 -1.80 -4.77
C ILE A 69 6.08 -1.63 -3.80
N ALA A 70 5.18 -2.63 -3.74
CA ALA A 70 4.07 -2.62 -2.79
C ALA A 70 4.55 -2.53 -1.34
N THR A 71 5.54 -3.36 -0.95
CA THR A 71 6.14 -3.33 0.39
C THR A 71 6.81 -1.99 0.68
N LEU A 72 7.56 -1.43 -0.29
CA LEU A 72 8.23 -0.14 -0.12
C LEU A 72 7.23 1.00 0.13
N LEU A 73 6.19 1.09 -0.71
CA LEU A 73 5.13 2.08 -0.56
C LEU A 73 4.37 1.88 0.76
N PHE A 74 4.02 0.64 1.10
CA PHE A 74 3.35 0.30 2.34
C PHE A 74 4.18 0.70 3.57
N ALA A 75 5.49 0.43 3.56
CA ALA A 75 6.41 0.82 4.63
C ALA A 75 6.53 2.35 4.74
N GLY A 76 6.71 3.05 3.62
CA GLY A 76 6.76 4.51 3.57
C GLY A 76 5.49 5.16 4.12
N LEU A 77 4.32 4.68 3.70
CA LEU A 77 3.03 5.14 4.23
C LEU A 77 2.86 4.78 5.72
N THR A 78 3.37 3.63 6.18
CA THR A 78 3.33 3.26 7.60
C THR A 78 4.18 4.20 8.45
N ILE A 79 5.36 4.58 7.98
CA ILE A 79 6.23 5.56 8.64
C ILE A 79 5.56 6.93 8.64
N LEU A 80 5.06 7.38 7.48
CA LEU A 80 4.34 8.64 7.34
C LEU A 80 3.16 8.72 8.32
N ASN A 81 2.39 7.63 8.48
CA ASN A 81 1.22 7.58 9.37
C ASN A 81 1.53 7.80 10.86
N LYS A 82 2.81 7.73 11.26
CA LYS A 82 3.26 8.06 12.63
C LYS A 82 3.38 9.56 12.87
N PHE A 83 3.39 10.37 11.81
CA PHE A 83 3.65 11.81 11.87
C PHE A 83 2.52 12.65 11.23
N PRO A 84 1.26 12.55 11.69
CA PRO A 84 0.15 13.28 11.06
C PRO A 84 0.35 14.81 11.00
N HIS A 85 1.11 15.38 11.94
CA HIS A 85 1.37 16.82 11.99
C HIS A 85 2.13 17.36 10.75
N ILE A 86 2.83 16.52 9.97
CA ILE A 86 3.52 16.95 8.74
C ILE A 86 2.65 16.83 7.49
N PHE A 87 1.41 16.33 7.61
CA PHE A 87 0.54 16.14 6.45
C PHE A 87 0.07 17.47 5.87
N ASN A 88 -0.37 17.41 4.62
CA ASN A 88 -1.10 18.48 3.98
C ASN A 88 -2.57 18.40 4.41
N TYR A 89 -3.09 19.50 4.97
CA TYR A 89 -4.48 19.62 5.40
C TYR A 89 -5.17 20.74 4.61
N PRO A 90 -6.45 20.58 4.23
CA PRO A 90 -7.20 21.63 3.52
C PRO A 90 -7.56 22.82 4.41
N THR A 91 -7.27 22.74 5.71
CA THR A 91 -7.57 23.75 6.72
C THR A 91 -6.39 23.89 7.68
N HIS A 92 -6.24 25.07 8.28
CA HIS A 92 -5.22 25.34 9.27
C HIS A 92 -5.43 24.48 10.53
N ILE A 93 -4.36 23.84 10.99
CA ILE A 93 -4.39 22.98 12.18
C ILE A 93 -4.26 23.82 13.45
N THR A 94 -5.26 23.72 14.32
CA THR A 94 -5.31 24.34 15.65
C THR A 94 -5.37 23.27 16.73
N SER A 95 -5.10 23.62 17.98
CA SER A 95 -5.21 22.69 19.12
C SER A 95 -6.61 22.07 19.23
N GLU A 96 -7.65 22.83 18.87
CA GLU A 96 -9.06 22.41 18.95
C GLU A 96 -9.43 21.40 17.85
N ASN A 97 -8.88 21.52 16.64
CA ASN A 97 -9.25 20.67 15.51
C ASN A 97 -8.26 19.53 15.22
N ALA A 98 -7.04 19.59 15.77
CA ALA A 98 -5.95 18.67 15.44
C ALA A 98 -6.33 17.20 15.63
N LEU A 99 -6.97 16.84 16.75
CA LEU A 99 -7.37 15.45 17.02
C LEU A 99 -8.26 14.89 15.91
N LYS A 100 -9.30 15.65 15.53
CA LYS A 100 -10.26 15.24 14.50
C LYS A 100 -9.59 15.13 13.14
N GLN A 101 -8.83 16.15 12.74
CA GLN A 101 -8.15 16.19 11.44
C GLN A 101 -7.11 15.08 11.30
N TYR A 102 -6.30 14.86 12.33
CA TYR A 102 -5.28 13.81 12.34
C TYR A 102 -5.90 12.41 12.30
N THR A 103 -6.99 12.19 13.05
CA THR A 103 -7.72 10.92 13.03
C THR A 103 -8.24 10.59 11.63
N ILE A 104 -8.87 11.58 10.97
CA ILE A 104 -9.40 11.40 9.61
C ILE A 104 -8.26 11.13 8.63
N ALA A 105 -7.22 11.96 8.64
CA ALA A 105 -6.15 11.85 7.66
C ALA A 105 -5.35 10.54 7.83
N THR A 106 -5.05 10.12 9.06
CA THR A 106 -4.36 8.85 9.28
C THR A 106 -5.20 7.64 8.88
N LYS A 107 -6.53 7.73 9.02
CA LYS A 107 -7.46 6.69 8.54
C LYS A 107 -7.45 6.59 7.01
N ILE A 108 -7.44 7.72 6.30
CA ILE A 108 -7.29 7.74 4.83
C ILE A 108 -5.99 7.06 4.40
N ILE A 109 -4.87 7.34 5.09
CA ILE A 109 -3.59 6.67 4.81
C ILE A 109 -3.67 5.15 5.04
N ARG A 110 -4.41 4.66 6.05
CA ARG A 110 -4.63 3.21 6.26
C ARG A 110 -5.38 2.56 5.10
N TYR A 111 -6.43 3.21 4.59
CA TYR A 111 -7.14 2.74 3.40
C TYR A 111 -6.23 2.74 2.17
N LEU A 112 -5.47 3.83 1.96
CA LEU A 112 -4.54 3.93 0.84
C LEU A 112 -3.49 2.82 0.87
N LYS A 113 -2.92 2.53 2.05
CA LYS A 113 -1.98 1.40 2.25
C LYS A 113 -2.58 0.08 1.76
N LEU A 114 -3.79 -0.24 2.19
CA LEU A 114 -4.47 -1.48 1.80
C LEU A 114 -4.74 -1.51 0.29
N ILE A 115 -5.28 -0.42 -0.27
CA ILE A 115 -5.58 -0.31 -1.71
C ILE A 115 -4.31 -0.51 -2.55
N VAL A 116 -3.20 0.12 -2.18
CA VAL A 116 -1.91 -0.04 -2.88
C VAL A 116 -1.51 -1.51 -2.92
N VAL A 117 -1.50 -2.20 -1.78
CA VAL A 117 -1.09 -3.61 -1.72
C VAL A 117 -2.05 -4.50 -2.51
N VAL A 118 -3.36 -4.24 -2.46
CA VAL A 118 -4.37 -4.98 -3.24
C VAL A 118 -4.17 -4.80 -4.75
N ILE A 119 -3.91 -3.57 -5.22
CA ILE A 119 -3.67 -3.29 -6.65
C ILE A 119 -2.45 -4.07 -7.15
N PHE A 120 -1.33 -4.00 -6.43
CA PHE A 120 -0.14 -4.78 -6.79
C PHE A 120 -0.39 -6.30 -6.70
N GLY A 121 -1.20 -6.74 -5.73
CA GLY A 121 -1.61 -8.14 -5.61
C GLY A 121 -2.40 -8.64 -6.81
N VAL A 122 -3.33 -7.83 -7.31
CA VAL A 122 -4.09 -8.13 -8.53
C VAL A 122 -3.16 -8.19 -9.75
N ILE A 123 -2.19 -7.28 -9.86
CA ILE A 123 -1.20 -7.31 -10.95
C ILE A 123 -0.38 -8.62 -10.91
N VAL A 124 0.11 -9.02 -9.73
CA VAL A 124 0.84 -10.29 -9.55
C VAL A 124 -0.03 -11.48 -9.93
N PHE A 125 -1.27 -11.51 -9.45
CA PHE A 125 -2.21 -12.59 -9.74
C PHE A 125 -2.50 -12.70 -11.25
N TYR A 126 -2.76 -11.57 -11.91
CA TYR A 126 -3.02 -11.55 -13.35
C TYR A 126 -1.80 -11.96 -14.17
N THR A 127 -0.59 -11.62 -13.72
CA THR A 127 0.67 -12.02 -14.36
C THR A 127 0.91 -13.53 -14.25
N ILE A 128 0.52 -14.15 -13.14
CA ILE A 128 0.65 -15.61 -12.93
C ILE A 128 -0.35 -16.39 -13.79
N LEU A 129 -1.54 -15.83 -14.03
CA LEU A 129 -2.61 -16.49 -14.79
C LEU A 129 -2.50 -16.35 -16.31
N TYR A 130 -1.59 -15.51 -16.79
CA TYR A 130 -1.39 -15.26 -18.22
C TYR A 130 -0.53 -16.36 -18.86
#